data_AF-A0A110B1N5-F1
#
_entry.id   AF-A0A110B1N5-F1
#
_cell.length_a   1.000
_cell.length_b   1.000
_cell.length_c   1.000
_cell.angle_alpha   90.00
_cell.angle_beta   90.00
_cell.angle_gamma   90.00
#
_symmetry.space_group_name_H-M   'P 1'
#
loop_
_entity.id
_entity.type
_entity.pdbx_description
1 polymer ?
#
loop_
_entity_poly.entity_id
_entity_poly.type
_entity_poly.pdbx_seq_one_letter_code
_entity_poly.pdbx_strand_id
1 'polypeptide(L)'
;MTHLFTFLMDYLGGTYISQVECENKEQAMKLWIQSLQIDQIEGFSERDKENIISVGFLEDDPTKLDGLCNVWHFIIETKEGDGFVNFVKTIKN
;
A
#
# COMPACT_ATOMS: atom_id res chain seq x y z
N MET A 1 -11.24 -13.53 -10.38
CA MET A 1 -11.48 -12.35 -11.25
C MET A 1 -10.58 -11.26 -10.74
N THR A 2 -9.77 -10.66 -11.62
CA THR A 2 -8.87 -9.58 -11.22
C THR A 2 -9.58 -8.23 -11.19
N HIS A 3 -9.10 -7.35 -10.32
CA HIS A 3 -9.56 -6.00 -10.10
C HIS A 3 -8.36 -5.06 -10.07
N LEU A 4 -8.60 -3.77 -10.35
CA LEU A 4 -7.59 -2.73 -10.27
C LEU A 4 -7.64 -2.09 -8.88
N PHE A 5 -6.54 -2.17 -8.15
CA PHE A 5 -6.39 -1.50 -6.86
C PHE A 5 -5.47 -0.29 -7.02
N THR A 6 -5.96 0.88 -6.61
CA THR A 6 -5.18 2.13 -6.63
C THR A 6 -4.81 2.49 -5.21
N PHE A 7 -3.52 2.67 -4.96
CA PHE A 7 -2.93 3.00 -3.68
C PHE A 7 -2.56 4.48 -3.67
N LEU A 8 -2.92 5.16 -2.57
CA LEU A 8 -2.59 6.54 -2.28
C LEU A 8 -1.84 6.52 -0.95
N MET A 9 -0.55 6.78 -1.00
CA MET A 9 0.32 6.83 0.18
C MET A 9 0.70 8.27 0.47
N ASP A 10 0.34 8.75 1.66
CA ASP A 10 0.87 9.99 2.21
C ASP A 10 2.09 9.67 3.07
N TYR A 11 3.25 10.24 2.72
CA TYR A 11 4.52 9.97 3.38
C TYR A 11 5.44 11.20 3.31
N LEU A 12 5.92 11.65 4.48
CA LEU A 12 6.83 12.81 4.63
C LEU A 12 6.39 14.08 3.86
N GLY A 13 5.08 14.33 3.79
CA GLY A 13 4.50 15.49 3.11
C GLY A 13 4.32 15.33 1.59
N GLY A 14 4.75 14.19 1.01
CA GLY A 14 4.44 13.79 -0.36
C GLY A 14 3.23 12.85 -0.43
N THR A 15 2.54 12.86 -1.57
CA THR A 15 1.51 11.88 -1.91
C THR A 15 1.96 11.07 -3.12
N TYR A 16 2.05 9.77 -2.95
CA TYR A 16 2.54 8.82 -3.95
C TYR A 16 1.41 7.89 -4.36
N ILE A 17 1.21 7.73 -5.67
CA ILE A 17 0.10 6.95 -6.22
C ILE A 17 0.65 5.86 -7.11
N SER A 18 0.20 4.63 -6.89
CA SER A 18 0.52 3.48 -7.74
C SER A 18 -0.66 2.53 -7.83
N GLN A 19 -0.58 1.57 -8.75
CA GLN A 19 -1.67 0.63 -9.01
C GLN A 19 -1.14 -0.79 -9.14
N VAL A 20 -1.95 -1.74 -8.70
CA VAL A 20 -1.71 -3.18 -8.92
C VAL A 20 -3.00 -3.87 -9.35
N GLU A 21 -2.84 -4.93 -10.14
CA GLU A 21 -3.95 -5.79 -10.55
C GLU A 21 -3.90 -7.13 -9.84
N CYS A 22 -4.99 -7.49 -9.15
CA CYS A 22 -5.06 -8.73 -8.37
C CYS A 22 -6.50 -9.10 -8.01
N GLU A 23 -6.70 -10.23 -7.34
CA GLU A 23 -8.04 -10.77 -7.11
C GLU A 23 -8.72 -10.19 -5.87
N ASN A 24 -7.93 -9.89 -4.83
CA ASN A 24 -8.44 -9.47 -3.53
C ASN A 24 -7.50 -8.44 -2.86
N LYS A 25 -7.97 -7.88 -1.74
CA LYS A 25 -7.31 -6.77 -1.05
C LYS A 25 -6.00 -7.18 -0.37
N GLU A 26 -5.95 -8.41 0.12
CA GLU A 26 -4.78 -9.01 0.76
C GLU A 26 -3.67 -9.17 -0.27
N GLN A 27 -3.98 -9.73 -1.44
CA GLN A 27 -3.05 -9.83 -2.55
C GLN A 27 -2.63 -8.45 -3.05
N ALA A 28 -3.53 -7.47 -3.04
CA ALA A 28 -3.23 -6.09 -3.45
C ALA A 28 -2.12 -5.49 -2.59
N MET A 29 -2.23 -5.57 -1.26
CA MET A 29 -1.22 -5.05 -0.33
C MET A 29 0.15 -5.68 -0.57
N LYS A 30 0.20 -7.01 -0.74
CA LYS A 30 1.45 -7.76 -0.95
C LYS A 30 2.11 -7.35 -2.26
N LEU A 31 1.36 -7.32 -3.35
CA LEU A 31 1.88 -6.92 -4.65
C LEU A 31 2.29 -5.45 -4.67
N TRP A 32 1.55 -4.58 -3.99
CA TRP A 32 1.85 -3.16 -3.92
C TRP A 32 3.22 -2.92 -3.28
N ILE A 33 3.47 -3.43 -2.06
CA ILE A 33 4.76 -3.20 -1.40
C ILE A 33 5.93 -3.82 -2.20
N GLN A 34 5.72 -4.99 -2.80
CA GLN A 34 6.72 -5.65 -3.64
C GLN A 34 7.05 -4.86 -4.91
N SER A 35 6.04 -4.24 -5.53
CA SER A 35 6.19 -3.46 -6.77
C SER A 35 6.48 -1.98 -6.56
N LEU A 36 6.52 -1.51 -5.30
CA LEU A 36 6.76 -0.11 -4.96
C LEU A 36 8.13 0.35 -5.50
N GLN A 37 8.10 1.41 -6.31
CA GLN A 37 9.28 2.08 -6.88
C GLN A 37 9.83 3.09 -5.86
N ILE A 38 10.67 2.59 -4.97
CA ILE A 38 11.20 3.36 -3.82
C ILE A 38 12.12 4.51 -4.23
N ASP A 39 12.71 4.46 -5.43
CA ASP A 39 13.62 5.48 -5.96
C ASP A 39 12.91 6.82 -6.22
N GLN A 40 11.58 6.81 -6.30
CA GLN A 40 10.74 7.99 -6.48
C GLN A 40 10.18 8.55 -5.17
N ILE A 41 10.46 7.91 -4.03
CA ILE A 41 9.86 8.22 -2.74
C ILE A 41 10.94 8.75 -1.80
N GLU A 42 10.97 10.07 -1.62
CA GLU A 42 11.96 10.71 -0.77
C GLU A 42 11.85 10.20 0.68
N GLY A 43 12.97 9.78 1.26
CA GLY A 43 13.04 9.24 2.63
C GLY A 43 12.75 7.74 2.75
N PHE A 44 12.32 7.08 1.67
CA PHE A 44 12.00 5.65 1.68
C PHE A 44 13.17 4.81 1.12
N SER A 45 13.72 3.88 1.90
CA SER A 45 14.83 3.03 1.45
C SER A 45 14.41 1.59 1.13
N GLU A 46 15.25 0.85 0.39
CA GLU A 46 15.04 -0.59 0.18
C GLU A 46 15.03 -1.35 1.51
N ARG A 47 15.82 -0.89 2.48
CA ARG A 47 15.87 -1.48 3.81
C ARG A 47 14.54 -1.30 4.55
N ASP A 48 13.87 -0.17 4.39
CA ASP A 48 12.54 0.03 4.98
C ASP A 48 11.54 -0.95 4.36
N LYS A 49 11.56 -1.11 3.04
CA LYS A 49 10.73 -2.09 2.31
C LYS A 49 10.98 -3.52 2.80
N GLU A 50 12.23 -3.92 2.92
CA GLU A 50 12.62 -5.24 3.45
C GLU A 50 12.14 -5.44 4.89
N ASN A 51 12.32 -4.43 5.75
CA ASN A 51 11.87 -4.47 7.14
C ASN A 51 10.36 -4.66 7.22
N ILE A 52 9.58 -3.84 6.50
CA ILE A 52 8.11 -3.93 6.45
C ILE A 52 7.67 -5.34 6.06
N ILE A 53 8.25 -5.90 5.00
CA ILE A 53 7.93 -7.25 4.55
C ILE A 53 8.30 -8.31 5.61
N SER A 54 9.41 -8.13 6.32
CA SER A 54 9.92 -9.10 7.30
C SER A 54 9.16 -9.13 8.62
N VAL A 55 8.54 -8.03 9.04
CA VAL A 55 7.84 -7.92 10.34
C VAL A 55 6.40 -8.42 10.33
N GLY A 56 5.99 -9.13 9.28
CA GLY A 56 4.66 -9.72 9.21
C GLY A 56 3.59 -8.83 8.59
N PHE A 57 3.96 -7.72 7.91
CA PHE A 57 3.01 -6.87 7.17
C PHE A 57 2.14 -7.66 6.18
N LEU A 58 2.63 -8.80 5.67
CA LEU A 58 1.88 -9.67 4.76
C LEU A 58 0.84 -10.56 5.46
N GLU A 59 0.82 -10.58 6.80
CA GLU A 59 -0.15 -11.28 7.64
C GLU A 59 -1.22 -10.33 8.18
N ASP A 60 -0.99 -9.01 8.11
CA ASP A 60 -1.93 -7.99 8.53
C ASP A 60 -3.06 -7.79 7.52
N ASP A 61 -4.27 -7.60 8.05
CA ASP A 61 -5.46 -7.25 7.27
C ASP A 61 -5.64 -5.72 7.22
N PRO A 62 -5.95 -5.15 6.06
CA PRO A 62 -6.18 -3.73 5.93
C PRO A 62 -7.53 -3.36 6.55
N THR A 63 -7.55 -2.25 7.28
CA THR A 63 -8.77 -1.74 7.93
C THR A 63 -9.70 -1.15 6.88
N LYS A 64 -10.95 -1.63 6.82
CA LYS A 64 -11.97 -1.05 5.94
C LYS A 64 -12.37 0.34 6.44
N LEU A 65 -12.44 1.33 5.55
CA LEU A 65 -12.87 2.68 5.93
C LEU A 65 -14.39 2.77 6.08
N ASP A 66 -14.83 3.47 7.12
CA ASP A 66 -16.25 3.61 7.46
C ASP A 66 -17.04 4.30 6.34
N GLY A 67 -18.23 3.77 6.07
CA GLY A 67 -19.12 4.27 5.01
C GLY A 67 -18.69 3.92 3.59
N LEU A 68 -17.53 3.29 3.38
CA LEU A 68 -17.03 2.89 2.05
C LEU A 68 -17.07 1.38 1.88
N CYS A 69 -17.42 0.88 0.68
CA CYS A 69 -17.55 -0.56 0.43
C CYS A 69 -16.28 -1.21 -0.15
N ASN A 70 -15.39 -0.40 -0.72
CA ASN A 70 -14.29 -0.82 -1.58
C ASN A 70 -13.00 -0.05 -1.30
N VAL A 71 -12.88 0.56 -0.12
CA VAL A 71 -11.70 1.33 0.30
C VAL A 71 -11.21 0.82 1.65
N TRP A 72 -9.89 0.66 1.76
CA TRP A 72 -9.23 0.21 2.98
C TRP A 72 -7.98 1.05 3.24
N HIS A 73 -7.45 0.87 4.45
CA HIS A 73 -6.35 1.62 5.01
C HIS A 73 -5.38 0.71 5.75
N PHE A 74 -4.09 1.03 5.67
CA PHE A 74 -3.05 0.50 6.55
C PHE A 74 -1.94 1.54 6.71
N ILE A 75 -1.07 1.31 7.70
CA ILE A 75 0.11 2.12 7.97
C ILE A 75 1.34 1.27 7.67
N ILE A 76 2.36 1.88 7.09
CA ILE A 76 3.70 1.31 7.01
C ILE A 76 4.67 2.18 7.80
N GLU A 77 5.56 1.54 8.55
CA GLU A 77 6.54 2.22 9.38
C GLU A 77 7.90 2.17 8.69
N THR A 78 8.55 3.31 8.57
CA THR A 78 9.91 3.43 8.05
C THR A 78 10.80 4.08 9.11
N LYS A 79 12.12 4.09 8.88
CA LYS A 79 13.04 4.78 9.77
C LYS A 79 12.75 6.28 9.94
N GLU A 80 12.29 6.95 8.88
CA GLU A 80 12.11 8.41 8.85
C GLU A 80 10.69 8.85 9.24
N GLY A 81 9.73 7.92 9.28
CA GLY A 81 8.34 8.18 9.68
C GLY A 81 7.35 7.17 9.15
N ASP A 82 6.06 7.48 9.33
CA ASP A 82 4.97 6.60 8.95
C ASP A 82 4.39 6.98 7.58
N GLY A 83 4.08 5.97 6.77
CA GLY A 83 3.32 6.09 5.54
C GLY A 83 1.87 5.68 5.77
N PHE A 84 0.94 6.60 5.50
CA PHE A 84 -0.49 6.35 5.61
C PHE A 84 -1.03 5.97 4.25
N VAL A 85 -1.51 4.74 4.11
CA VAL A 85 -1.89 4.20 2.81
C VAL A 85 -3.38 3.96 2.78
N ASN A 86 -4.07 4.65 1.89
CA ASN A 86 -5.44 4.32 1.49
C ASN A 86 -5.40 3.63 0.15
N PHE A 87 -6.25 2.63 -0.07
CA PHE A 87 -6.36 2.01 -1.38
C PHE A 87 -7.78 1.61 -1.73
N VAL A 88 -8.12 1.78 -3.01
CA VAL A 88 -9.46 1.62 -3.56
C VAL A 88 -9.49 0.50 -4.59
N LYS A 89 -10.47 -0.41 -4.45
CA LYS A 89 -10.79 -1.44 -5.45
C LYS A 89 -11.73 -0.87 -6.51
N THR A 90 -11.35 -0.98 -7.77
CA THR A 90 -12.11 -0.51 -8.93
C THR A 90 -12.26 -1.59 -9.99
N ILE A 91 -13.11 -1.33 -10.99
CA ILE A 91 -13.22 -2.17 -12.19
C ILE A 91 -12.01 -1.84 -13.08
N LYS A 92 -11.44 -2.86 -13.72
CA LYS A 92 -10.44 -2.66 -14.77
C LYS A 92 -11.13 -2.08 -16.00
N ASN A 93 -10.75 -0.86 -16.39
CA ASN A 93 -11.22 -0.22 -17.63
C ASN A 93 -10.56 -0.85 -18.87
#